data_AF-A0A8T5YMA6-F1
#
_entry.id   AF-A0A8T5YMA6-F1
#
_cell.length_a   1.000
_cell.length_b   1.000
_cell.length_c   1.000
_cell.angle_alpha   90.00
_cell.angle_beta   90.00
_cell.angle_gamma   90.00
#
_symmetry.space_group_name_H-M   'P 1'
#
loop_
_entity.id
_entity.type
_entity.pdbx_description
1 polymer ?
#
loop_
_entity_poly.entity_id
_entity_poly.type
_entity_poly.pdbx_seq_one_letter_code
_entity_poly.pdbx_strand_id
1 'polypeptide(L)'
;VVPEHGGALKGDRMQVSGLRDIPSPSITDVPVGVKFFGMKAPHQGAPIVIDQPSSFLAISDLVVRVLDGKIFSEDNVDWKKLTSGLPQTAPVSENSNAVVIQYQDKPYVRLNGGDWVPYPQ
;
A
#
# COMPACT_ATOMS: atom_id res chain seq x y z
N VAL A 1 7.86 -6.67 -4.66
CA VAL A 1 8.61 -5.80 -3.74
C VAL A 1 7.60 -5.12 -2.82
N VAL A 2 7.79 -5.22 -1.51
CA VAL A 2 6.88 -4.67 -0.50
C VAL A 2 7.74 -4.07 0.62
N PRO A 3 7.89 -2.74 0.71
CA PRO A 3 8.57 -2.10 1.83
C PRO A 3 7.82 -2.32 3.15
N GLU A 4 8.53 -2.33 4.26
CA GLU A 4 7.93 -2.41 5.60
C GLU A 4 7.22 -1.09 5.96
N HIS A 5 7.94 0.02 5.82
CA HIS A 5 7.48 1.39 6.04
C HIS A 5 8.51 2.37 5.45
N GLY A 6 8.17 3.66 5.41
CA GLY A 6 9.08 4.76 5.08
C GLY A 6 10.12 5.02 6.17
N GLY A 7 11.23 5.65 5.79
CA GLY A 7 12.33 5.96 6.72
C GLY A 7 12.16 7.26 7.52
N ALA A 8 11.03 7.95 7.39
CA ALA A 8 10.82 9.31 7.93
C ALA A 8 11.94 10.30 7.52
N LEU A 9 12.46 10.18 6.29
CA LEU A 9 13.57 11.00 5.81
C LEU A 9 13.25 12.50 5.87
N LYS A 10 12.00 12.86 5.54
CA LYS A 10 11.43 14.18 5.78
C LYS A 10 10.53 14.11 7.02
N GLY A 11 10.81 14.92 8.02
CA GLY A 11 9.92 15.09 9.18
C GLY A 11 8.71 15.98 8.88
N ASP A 12 7.82 16.08 9.85
CA ASP A 12 6.63 16.94 9.83
C ASP A 12 6.45 17.70 11.15
N ARG A 13 5.27 18.29 11.36
CA ARG A 13 4.97 19.11 12.55
C ARG A 13 4.86 18.31 13.83
N MET A 14 4.55 17.02 13.76
CA MET A 14 4.42 16.14 14.92
C MET A 14 5.69 15.35 15.20
N GLN A 15 6.44 14.97 14.16
CA GLN A 15 7.65 14.16 14.30
C GLN A 15 8.80 14.70 13.45
N VAL A 16 9.96 14.93 14.07
CA VAL A 16 11.18 15.32 13.34
C VAL A 16 11.70 14.17 12.46
N SER A 17 12.56 14.49 11.49
CA SER A 17 13.19 13.51 10.60
C SER A 17 13.80 12.34 11.38
N GLY A 18 13.56 11.12 10.90
CA GLY A 18 14.04 9.86 11.49
C GLY A 18 13.14 9.28 12.59
N LEU A 19 12.26 10.06 13.22
CA LEU A 19 11.31 9.53 14.21
C LEU A 19 10.10 8.85 13.54
N ARG A 20 9.67 7.74 14.14
CA ARG A 20 8.61 6.85 13.60
C ARG A 20 7.65 6.34 14.67
N ASP A 21 7.53 7.05 15.80
CA ASP A 21 6.63 6.68 16.89
C ASP A 21 5.15 6.87 16.54
N ILE A 22 4.82 7.63 15.49
CA ILE A 22 3.47 7.75 14.94
C ILE A 22 3.53 7.23 13.51
N PRO A 23 2.69 6.26 13.13
CA PRO A 23 2.70 5.70 11.78
C PRO A 23 1.97 6.64 10.82
N SER A 24 2.56 7.81 10.56
CA SER A 24 1.95 8.87 9.76
C SER A 24 1.76 8.47 8.29
N PRO A 25 0.85 9.13 7.54
CA PRO A 25 0.60 8.76 6.14
C PRO A 25 1.84 8.81 5.25
N SER A 26 2.77 9.74 5.49
CA SER A 26 4.03 9.83 4.72
C SER A 26 5.02 8.70 5.03
N ILE A 27 4.85 8.01 6.15
CA ILE A 27 5.62 6.84 6.53
C ILE A 27 4.95 5.55 6.02
N THR A 28 3.62 5.47 6.01
CA THR A 28 2.91 4.22 5.69
C THR A 28 2.42 4.12 4.24
N ASP A 29 2.39 5.22 3.49
CA ASP A 29 2.24 5.19 2.04
C ASP A 29 3.56 4.73 1.39
N VAL A 30 3.61 3.45 1.01
CA VAL A 30 4.83 2.80 0.51
C VAL A 30 4.68 2.31 -0.92
N PRO A 31 5.74 2.42 -1.76
CA PRO A 31 5.69 1.93 -3.12
C PRO A 31 5.76 0.40 -3.17
N VAL A 32 4.65 -0.24 -3.58
CA VAL A 32 4.57 -1.68 -3.81
C VAL A 32 4.59 -1.96 -5.31
N GLY A 33 5.40 -2.94 -5.72
CA GLY A 33 5.54 -3.30 -7.13
C GLY A 33 5.58 -4.81 -7.35
N VAL A 34 4.90 -5.27 -8.40
CA VAL A 34 4.89 -6.67 -8.85
C VAL A 34 5.41 -6.74 -10.27
N LYS A 35 6.32 -7.68 -10.53
CA LYS A 35 6.90 -7.93 -11.85
C LYS A 35 6.97 -9.42 -12.11
N PHE A 36 6.43 -9.84 -13.24
CA PHE A 36 6.53 -11.20 -13.75
C PHE A 36 7.68 -11.28 -14.76
N PHE A 37 8.42 -12.39 -14.74
CA PHE A 37 9.52 -12.68 -15.66
C PHE A 37 9.26 -14.01 -16.36
N GLY A 38 9.85 -14.20 -17.54
CA GLY A 38 9.73 -15.46 -18.30
C GLY A 38 8.34 -15.71 -18.89
N MET A 39 7.51 -14.68 -19.01
CA MET A 39 6.20 -14.78 -19.65
C MET A 39 6.34 -14.87 -21.17
N LYS A 40 5.51 -15.71 -21.80
CA LYS A 40 5.34 -15.73 -23.27
C LYS A 40 4.78 -14.41 -23.81
N ALA A 41 3.82 -13.81 -23.09
CA ALA A 41 3.18 -12.55 -23.44
C ALA A 41 3.44 -11.45 -22.37
N PRO A 42 4.64 -10.85 -22.32
CA PRO A 42 4.97 -9.83 -21.33
C PRO A 42 4.17 -8.53 -21.54
N HIS A 43 3.87 -7.83 -20.44
CA HIS A 43 3.24 -6.51 -20.47
C HIS A 43 4.09 -5.52 -21.27
N GLN A 44 3.46 -4.75 -22.16
CA GLN A 44 4.12 -3.71 -22.96
C GLN A 44 3.80 -2.32 -22.40
N GLY A 45 4.81 -1.45 -22.33
CA GLY A 45 4.64 -0.06 -21.87
C GLY A 45 4.81 0.12 -20.35
N ALA A 46 4.25 1.21 -19.84
CA ALA A 46 4.37 1.63 -18.45
C ALA A 46 3.67 0.67 -17.48
N PRO A 47 4.05 0.62 -16.20
CA PRO A 47 3.35 -0.19 -15.20
C PRO A 47 1.86 0.16 -15.13
N ILE A 48 1.04 -0.85 -14.86
CA ILE A 48 -0.37 -0.63 -14.51
C ILE A 48 -0.40 -0.05 -13.09
N VAL A 49 -0.96 1.15 -12.97
CA VAL A 49 -1.08 1.87 -11.72
C VAL A 49 -2.36 1.44 -11.01
N ILE A 50 -2.23 1.16 -9.72
CA ILE A 50 -3.31 0.82 -8.79
C ILE A 50 -3.44 2.03 -7.87
N ASP A 51 -4.49 2.83 -8.06
CA ASP A 51 -4.72 4.09 -7.35
C ASP A 51 -5.70 3.94 -6.17
N GLN A 52 -6.42 2.82 -6.10
CA GLN A 52 -7.31 2.51 -5.00
C GLN A 52 -6.56 2.19 -3.70
N PRO A 53 -7.11 2.56 -2.52
CA PRO A 53 -6.52 2.23 -1.22
C PRO A 53 -6.30 0.73 -1.07
N SER A 54 -5.03 0.34 -0.92
CA SER A 54 -4.60 -1.06 -0.96
C SER A 54 -3.70 -1.38 0.23
N SER A 55 -3.73 -2.64 0.66
CA SER A 55 -2.82 -3.18 1.66
C SER A 55 -2.48 -4.64 1.32
N PHE A 56 -1.94 -5.40 2.27
CA PHE A 56 -1.42 -6.75 2.05
C PHE A 56 -2.43 -7.74 1.45
N LEU A 57 -3.74 -7.54 1.68
CA LEU A 57 -4.78 -8.42 1.14
C LEU A 57 -4.82 -8.40 -0.40
N ALA A 58 -4.54 -7.25 -1.04
CA ALA A 58 -4.48 -7.15 -2.50
C ALA A 58 -3.31 -7.95 -3.08
N ILE A 59 -2.20 -8.03 -2.35
CA ILE A 59 -1.04 -8.84 -2.73
C ILE A 59 -1.41 -10.33 -2.67
N SER A 60 -2.03 -10.77 -1.58
CA SER A 60 -2.49 -12.17 -1.44
C SER A 60 -3.48 -12.55 -2.55
N ASP A 61 -4.43 -11.68 -2.86
CA ASP A 61 -5.42 -11.91 -3.92
C ASP A 61 -4.73 -12.03 -5.28
N LEU A 62 -3.78 -11.14 -5.60
CA LEU A 62 -3.01 -11.21 -6.84
C LEU A 62 -2.20 -12.50 -6.96
N VAL A 63 -1.59 -12.98 -5.86
CA VAL A 63 -0.89 -14.28 -5.83
C VAL A 63 -1.85 -15.42 -6.15
N VAL A 64 -3.05 -15.42 -5.59
CA VAL A 64 -4.07 -16.44 -5.86
C VAL A 64 -4.49 -16.42 -7.34
N ARG A 65 -4.67 -15.24 -7.94
CA ARG A 65 -5.04 -15.09 -9.37
C ARG A 65 -4.04 -15.70 -10.34
N VAL A 66 -2.78 -15.80 -9.95
CA VAL A 66 -1.68 -16.32 -10.81
C VAL A 66 -1.14 -17.68 -10.34
N LEU A 67 -1.77 -18.29 -9.34
CA LEU A 67 -1.27 -19.48 -8.67
C LEU A 67 -1.16 -20.69 -9.60
N ASP A 68 -2.03 -20.79 -10.61
CA ASP A 68 -2.01 -21.88 -11.59
C ASP A 68 -0.89 -21.74 -12.65
N GLY A 69 -0.16 -20.63 -12.64
CA GLY A 69 0.99 -20.38 -13.51
C GLY A 69 0.64 -20.13 -14.98
N LYS A 70 -0.63 -20.14 -15.38
CA LYS A 70 -1.00 -19.97 -16.81
C LYS A 70 -0.55 -18.64 -17.38
N ILE A 71 -0.50 -17.61 -16.53
CA ILE A 71 0.03 -16.28 -16.89
C ILE A 71 1.39 -16.34 -17.61
N PHE A 72 2.23 -17.35 -17.34
CA PHE A 72 3.55 -17.48 -17.96
C PHE A 72 3.53 -18.11 -19.36
N SER A 73 2.51 -18.90 -19.71
CA SER A 73 2.45 -19.69 -20.95
C SER A 73 1.42 -19.21 -21.97
N GLU A 74 0.44 -18.42 -21.55
CA GLU A 74 -0.62 -17.88 -22.42
C GLU A 74 -0.05 -16.98 -23.54
N ASP A 75 -0.66 -17.06 -24.73
CA ASP A 75 -0.30 -16.21 -25.89
C ASP A 75 -0.68 -14.75 -25.69
N ASN A 76 -1.63 -14.48 -24.80
CA ASN A 76 -2.07 -13.15 -24.43
C ASN A 76 -2.54 -13.13 -22.97
N VAL A 77 -2.23 -12.04 -22.26
CA VAL A 77 -2.68 -11.81 -20.89
C VAL A 77 -3.59 -10.59 -20.87
N ASP A 78 -4.81 -10.77 -20.37
CA ASP A 78 -5.71 -9.65 -20.08
C ASP A 78 -5.29 -8.99 -18.76
N TRP A 79 -4.40 -8.01 -18.90
CA TRP A 79 -3.84 -7.30 -17.77
C TRP A 79 -4.87 -6.47 -16.99
N LYS A 80 -5.89 -5.94 -17.68
CA LYS A 80 -6.97 -5.18 -17.02
C LYS A 80 -7.80 -6.11 -16.15
N LYS A 81 -8.13 -7.30 -16.66
CA LYS A 81 -8.85 -8.31 -15.87
C LYS A 81 -8.04 -8.75 -14.66
N LEU A 82 -6.74 -9.00 -14.84
CA LEU A 82 -5.86 -9.42 -13.75
C LEU A 82 -5.82 -8.41 -12.60
N THR A 83 -5.79 -7.11 -12.91
CA THR A 83 -5.66 -6.03 -11.91
C THR A 83 -6.98 -5.41 -11.46
N SER A 84 -8.09 -5.67 -12.17
CA SER A 84 -9.41 -5.15 -11.81
C SER A 84 -9.97 -5.80 -10.54
N GLY A 85 -10.69 -5.03 -9.74
CA GLY A 85 -11.43 -5.56 -8.58
C GLY A 85 -10.53 -6.20 -7.52
N LEU A 86 -9.28 -5.75 -7.36
CA LEU A 86 -8.47 -6.11 -6.20
C LEU A 86 -9.11 -5.58 -4.92
N PRO A 87 -9.01 -6.31 -3.79
CA PRO A 87 -9.62 -5.89 -2.54
C PRO A 87 -9.00 -4.58 -2.05
N GLN A 88 -9.86 -3.63 -1.68
CA GLN A 88 -9.45 -2.36 -1.09
C GLN A 88 -9.34 -2.48 0.42
N THR A 89 -8.48 -1.67 1.04
CA THR A 89 -8.33 -1.61 2.49
C THR A 89 -8.19 -0.16 2.90
N ALA A 90 -8.97 0.27 3.89
CA ALA A 90 -8.87 1.63 4.41
C ALA A 90 -7.44 1.89 4.98
N PRO A 91 -6.87 3.09 4.79
CA PRO A 91 -5.54 3.42 5.29
C PRO A 91 -5.58 3.63 6.81
N VAL A 92 -5.46 2.52 7.54
CA VAL A 92 -5.36 2.46 8.99
C VAL A 92 -3.96 1.97 9.33
N SER A 93 -3.27 2.65 10.25
CA SER A 93 -1.92 2.28 10.66
C SER A 93 -1.81 2.34 12.18
N GLU A 94 -1.17 1.34 12.76
CA GLU A 94 -1.06 1.20 14.21
C GLU A 94 0.34 0.72 14.59
N ASN A 95 0.83 1.20 15.73
CA ASN A 95 1.96 0.63 16.46
C ASN A 95 1.55 0.47 17.94
N SER A 96 2.51 0.19 18.83
CA SER A 96 2.20 -0.06 20.25
C SER A 96 1.48 1.09 20.96
N ASN A 97 1.67 2.33 20.50
CA ASN A 97 1.27 3.54 21.24
C ASN A 97 0.46 4.53 20.40
N ALA A 98 0.28 4.30 19.10
CA ALA A 98 -0.36 5.25 18.20
C ALA A 98 -1.19 4.54 17.13
N VAL A 99 -2.39 5.08 16.86
CA VAL A 99 -3.23 4.71 15.72
C VAL A 99 -3.44 5.93 14.84
N VAL A 100 -3.29 5.78 13.53
CA VAL A 100 -3.55 6.80 12.52
C VAL A 100 -4.59 6.29 11.53
N ILE A 101 -5.57 7.13 11.20
CA ILE A 101 -6.60 6.84 10.20
C ILE A 101 -6.81 8.04 9.28
N GLN A 102 -7.34 7.79 8.09
CA GLN A 102 -8.02 8.82 7.28
C GLN A 102 -9.51 8.80 7.57
N TYR A 103 -10.08 9.93 7.94
CA TYR A 103 -11.51 10.09 8.15
C TYR A 103 -12.01 11.38 7.50
N GLN A 104 -12.96 11.27 6.57
CA GLN A 104 -13.45 12.41 5.76
C GLN A 104 -12.30 13.21 5.13
N ASP A 105 -11.40 12.49 4.45
CA ASP A 105 -10.23 13.04 3.73
C ASP A 105 -9.23 13.81 4.60
N LYS A 106 -9.24 13.56 5.91
CA LYS A 106 -8.31 14.16 6.87
C LYS A 106 -7.65 13.10 7.75
N PRO A 107 -6.34 13.21 8.01
CA PRO A 107 -5.66 12.30 8.93
C PRO A 107 -5.98 12.64 10.38
N TYR A 108 -6.26 11.62 11.18
CA TYR A 108 -6.42 11.70 12.63
C TYR A 108 -5.46 10.74 13.31
N VAL A 109 -5.03 11.10 14.51
CA VAL A 109 -4.17 10.27 15.36
C VAL A 109 -4.79 10.10 16.73
N ARG A 110 -4.65 8.90 17.28
CA ARG A 110 -4.95 8.56 18.68
C ARG A 110 -3.69 8.03 19.33
N LEU A 111 -3.26 8.65 20.42
CA LEU A 111 -2.05 8.27 21.16
C LEU A 111 -2.44 7.58 22.48
N ASN A 112 -1.81 6.44 22.78
CA ASN A 112 -1.95 5.67 24.03
C ASN A 112 -3.42 5.42 24.45
N GLY A 113 -4.32 5.22 23.48
CA GLY A 113 -5.74 4.99 23.73
C GLY A 113 -6.53 6.23 24.20
N GLY A 114 -5.95 7.43 24.13
CA GLY A 114 -6.64 8.68 24.45
C GLY A 114 -7.63 9.14 23.37
N ASP A 115 -7.86 10.45 23.29
CA ASP A 115 -8.77 11.03 22.31
C ASP A 115 -8.16 11.09 20.91
N TRP A 116 -9.03 11.08 19.90
CA TRP A 116 -8.64 11.35 18.51
C TRP A 116 -8.42 12.85 18.31
N VAL A 117 -7.28 13.21 17.74
CA VAL A 117 -6.96 14.59 17.35
C VAL A 117 -6.57 14.63 15.87
N PRO A 118 -6.85 15.73 15.15
CA PRO A 118 -6.36 15.91 13.79
C PRO A 118 -4.82 15.81 13.75
N TYR A 119 -4.28 15.07 12.78
CA TYR A 119 -2.83 15.03 12.57
C TYR A 119 -2.40 16.34 11.89
N PRO A 120 -1.48 17.13 12.48
CA PRO A 120 -1.07 18.40 11.93
C PRO A 120 -0.21 18.18 10.68
N GLN A 121 -0.70 18.67 9.53
CA GLN A 121 -0.01 18.68 8.25
C GLN A 121 0.89 19.90 8.11
#